data_AF-A0A261S033-F1
#
_entry.id   AF-A0A261S033-F1
#
_cell.length_a   1.000
_cell.length_b   1.000
_cell.length_c   1.000
_cell.angle_alpha   90.00
_cell.angle_beta   90.00
_cell.angle_gamma   90.00
#
_symmetry.space_group_name_H-M   'P 1'
#
loop_
_entity.id
_entity.type
_entity.pdbx_description
1 polymer ?
#
loop_
_entity_poly.entity_id
_entity_poly.type
_entity_poly.pdbx_seq_one_letter_code
_entity_poly.pdbx_strand_id
1 'polypeptide(L)'
;MGTQLSIAALLDTGAVAVRATWFIWPFVVLVGLCGELTRGRSPVGSPGARAFFTAISIVAILVTVVYSSVCFYVSQTSTREYFYVLVDVATSMSPTLVLAVIQILLHYCRPERKGDAA
;
A
#
# COMPACT_ATOMS: atom_id res chain seq x y z
N MET A 1 19.61 26.01 2.07
CA MET A 1 20.54 24.87 2.21
C MET A 1 20.09 23.86 3.28
N GLY A 2 19.61 24.27 4.46
CA GLY A 2 19.20 23.33 5.52
C GLY A 2 18.01 22.41 5.19
N THR A 3 16.96 22.90 4.52
CA THR A 3 15.74 22.13 4.21
C THR A 3 15.98 20.94 3.27
N GLN A 4 16.87 21.08 2.28
CA GLN A 4 17.17 19.97 1.36
C GLN A 4 17.98 18.85 2.03
N LEU A 5 18.86 19.19 2.96
CA LEU A 5 19.64 18.21 3.73
C LEU A 5 18.72 17.38 4.65
N SER A 6 17.73 18.02 5.26
CA SER A 6 16.71 17.33 6.08
C SER A 6 15.84 16.38 5.26
N ILE A 7 15.46 16.77 4.03
CA ILE A 7 14.65 15.93 3.14
C ILE A 7 15.45 14.72 2.63
N ALA A 8 16.72 14.92 2.26
CA ALA A 8 17.59 13.82 1.85
C ALA A 8 17.80 12.80 2.98
N ALA A 9 18.07 13.27 4.21
CA ALA A 9 18.20 12.41 5.38
C ALA A 9 16.89 11.66 5.72
N LEU A 10 15.74 12.31 5.54
CA LEU A 10 14.42 11.68 5.67
C LEU A 10 14.21 10.59 4.60
N LEU A 11 14.62 10.85 3.37
CA LEU A 11 14.54 9.87 2.28
C LEU A 11 15.47 8.69 2.49
N ASP A 12 16.69 8.89 3.00
CA ASP A 12 17.63 7.80 3.27
C ASP A 12 17.16 6.93 4.44
N THR A 13 16.70 7.55 5.53
CA THR A 13 16.12 6.84 6.67
C THR A 13 14.80 6.15 6.28
N GLY A 14 13.98 6.86 5.51
CA GLY A 14 12.73 6.36 4.97
C GLY A 14 12.93 5.22 3.97
N ALA A 15 13.99 5.25 3.15
CA ALA A 15 14.31 4.19 2.20
C ALA A 15 14.60 2.87 2.92
N VAL A 16 15.31 2.91 4.06
CA VAL A 16 15.55 1.71 4.87
C VAL A 16 14.24 1.18 5.45
N ALA A 17 13.42 2.05 6.04
CA ALA A 17 12.13 1.65 6.63
C ALA A 17 11.14 1.12 5.59
N VAL A 18 11.07 1.77 4.43
CA VAL A 18 10.26 1.39 3.27
C VAL A 18 10.73 0.04 2.73
N ARG A 19 12.05 -0.15 2.52
CA ARG A 19 12.61 -1.46 2.10
C ARG A 19 12.36 -2.58 3.12
N ALA A 20 12.47 -2.29 4.42
CA ALA A 20 12.22 -3.27 5.47
C ALA A 20 10.75 -3.69 5.55
N THR A 21 9.83 -2.74 5.36
CA THR A 21 8.38 -3.01 5.42
C THR A 21 7.80 -3.48 4.09
N TRP A 22 8.50 -3.29 2.97
CA TRP A 22 8.06 -3.71 1.63
C TRP A 22 7.81 -5.18 1.46
N PHE A 23 8.51 -6.05 2.19
CA PHE A 23 8.22 -7.47 2.15
C PHE A 23 6.89 -7.81 2.83
N ILE A 24 6.39 -6.98 3.74
CA ILE A 24 5.21 -7.26 4.57
C ILE A 24 3.92 -6.85 3.85
N TRP A 25 3.93 -5.71 3.16
CA TRP A 25 2.75 -5.16 2.48
C TRP A 25 2.03 -6.13 1.52
N PRO A 26 2.73 -6.90 0.66
CA PRO A 26 2.07 -7.87 -0.22
C PRO A 26 1.30 -8.93 0.56
N PHE A 27 1.87 -9.46 1.66
CA PHE A 27 1.20 -10.46 2.49
C PHE A 27 -0.03 -9.87 3.18
N VAL A 28 0.06 -8.65 3.70
CA VAL A 28 -1.06 -8.00 4.37
C VAL A 28 -2.23 -7.77 3.42
N VAL A 29 -1.95 -7.31 2.19
CA VAL A 29 -2.96 -7.14 1.14
C VAL A 29 -3.53 -8.50 0.70
N LEU A 30 -2.70 -9.54 0.57
CA LEU A 30 -3.17 -10.90 0.25
C LEU A 30 -4.09 -11.46 1.33
N VAL A 31 -3.77 -11.27 2.61
CA VAL A 31 -4.63 -11.69 3.72
C VAL A 31 -5.97 -10.94 3.68
N GLY A 32 -5.94 -9.64 3.42
CA GLY A 32 -7.14 -8.82 3.25
C GLY A 32 -8.01 -9.31 2.09
N LEU A 33 -7.40 -9.59 0.94
CA LEU A 33 -8.07 -10.15 -0.24
C LEU A 33 -8.67 -11.53 0.05
N CYS A 34 -7.94 -12.41 0.72
CA CYS A 34 -8.45 -13.72 1.18
C CYS A 34 -9.63 -13.56 2.15
N GLY A 35 -9.60 -12.56 3.02
CA GLY A 35 -10.72 -12.20 3.90
C GLY A 35 -11.97 -11.78 3.10
N GLU A 36 -11.79 -10.97 2.07
CA GLU A 36 -12.87 -10.58 1.14
C GLU A 36 -13.44 -11.77 0.35
N LEU A 37 -12.59 -12.73 -0.04
CA LEU A 37 -13.02 -13.94 -0.74
C LEU A 37 -13.73 -14.96 0.17
N THR A 38 -13.38 -15.00 1.45
CA THR A 38 -13.91 -15.94 2.46
C THR A 38 -15.02 -15.34 3.34
N ARG A 39 -15.68 -14.27 2.86
CA ARG A 39 -16.76 -13.56 3.56
C ARG A 39 -17.75 -14.52 4.23
N GLY A 40 -17.90 -14.43 5.55
CA GLY A 40 -18.81 -15.26 6.35
C GLY A 40 -18.38 -16.71 6.61
N ARG A 41 -17.21 -17.14 6.11
CA ARG A 41 -16.72 -18.53 6.24
C ARG A 41 -15.47 -18.68 7.12
N SER A 42 -14.81 -17.58 7.48
CA SER A 42 -13.54 -17.56 8.21
C SER A 42 -13.46 -16.35 9.15
N PRO A 43 -12.71 -16.41 10.28
CA PRO A 43 -12.45 -15.25 11.13
C PRO A 43 -11.88 -14.04 10.36
N VAL A 44 -11.06 -14.31 9.33
CA VAL A 44 -10.48 -13.28 8.45
C VAL A 44 -11.53 -12.66 7.52
N GLY A 45 -12.62 -13.37 7.24
CA GLY A 45 -13.77 -12.88 6.49
C GLY A 45 -14.84 -12.18 7.33
N SER A 46 -14.56 -11.93 8.63
CA SER A 46 -15.43 -11.15 9.49
C SER A 46 -15.50 -9.68 9.03
N PRO A 47 -16.61 -8.96 9.29
CA PRO A 47 -16.74 -7.56 8.89
C PRO A 47 -15.62 -6.66 9.43
N GLY A 48 -15.23 -6.87 10.70
CA GLY A 48 -14.17 -6.11 11.35
C GLY A 48 -12.78 -6.35 10.74
N ALA A 49 -12.42 -7.62 10.52
CA ALA A 49 -11.14 -7.95 9.89
C ALA A 49 -11.04 -7.39 8.46
N ARG A 50 -12.12 -7.55 7.68
CA ARG A 50 -12.23 -7.01 6.32
C ARG A 50 -12.07 -5.48 6.26
N ALA A 51 -12.74 -4.76 7.15
CA ALA A 51 -12.59 -3.31 7.25
C ALA A 51 -11.17 -2.90 7.65
N PHE A 52 -10.56 -3.59 8.61
CA PHE A 52 -9.19 -3.34 9.05
C PHE A 52 -8.16 -3.54 7.93
N PHE A 53 -8.19 -4.66 7.22
CA PHE A 53 -7.28 -4.91 6.10
C PHE A 53 -7.52 -3.96 4.92
N THR A 54 -8.76 -3.51 4.71
CA THR A 54 -9.07 -2.52 3.67
C THR A 54 -8.52 -1.15 4.04
N ALA A 55 -8.63 -0.74 5.31
CA ALA A 55 -7.99 0.48 5.81
C ALA A 55 -6.47 0.43 5.65
N ILE A 56 -5.84 -0.71 5.98
CA ILE A 56 -4.40 -0.90 5.78
C ILE A 56 -4.01 -0.78 4.30
N SER A 57 -4.82 -1.34 3.39
CA SER A 57 -4.59 -1.24 1.95
C SER A 57 -4.66 0.21 1.44
N ILE A 58 -5.59 1.01 1.97
CA ILE A 58 -5.69 2.45 1.67
C ILE A 58 -4.44 3.18 2.19
N VAL A 59 -4.02 2.90 3.42
CA VAL A 59 -2.80 3.50 4.01
C VAL A 59 -1.57 3.13 3.18
N ALA A 60 -1.45 1.87 2.74
CA ALA A 60 -0.36 1.43 1.88
C ALA A 60 -0.27 2.28 0.60
N ILE A 61 -1.40 2.45 -0.10
CA ILE A 61 -1.49 3.26 -1.31
C ILE A 61 -1.06 4.70 -1.02
N LEU A 62 -1.58 5.32 0.05
CA LEU A 62 -1.23 6.69 0.41
C LEU A 62 0.26 6.85 0.70
N VAL A 63 0.85 5.93 1.46
CA VAL A 63 2.29 5.94 1.76
C VAL A 63 3.12 5.82 0.48
N THR A 64 2.75 4.91 -0.43
CA THR A 64 3.44 4.75 -1.72
C THR A 64 3.34 6.02 -2.57
N VAL A 65 2.17 6.65 -2.64
CA VAL A 65 1.96 7.90 -3.41
C VAL A 65 2.77 9.05 -2.82
N VAL A 66 2.74 9.23 -1.50
CA VAL A 66 3.51 10.29 -0.82
C VAL A 66 5.01 10.07 -1.01
N TYR A 67 5.51 8.86 -0.76
CA TYR A 67 6.94 8.54 -0.91
C TYR A 67 7.41 8.75 -2.36
N SER A 68 6.64 8.28 -3.35
CA SER A 68 6.95 8.48 -4.77
C SER A 68 6.94 9.97 -5.14
N SER A 69 6.00 10.75 -4.61
CA SER A 69 5.94 12.19 -4.88
C SER A 69 7.16 12.93 -4.32
N VAL A 70 7.62 12.56 -3.11
CA VAL A 70 8.82 13.13 -2.49
C VAL A 70 10.08 12.72 -3.27
N CYS A 71 10.21 11.45 -3.65
CA CYS A 71 11.31 10.98 -4.51
C CYS A 71 11.33 11.72 -5.85
N PHE A 72 10.17 11.93 -6.47
CA PHE A 72 10.05 12.68 -7.72
C PHE A 72 10.52 14.14 -7.54
N TYR A 73 10.03 14.83 -6.51
CA TYR A 73 10.41 16.21 -6.22
C TYR A 73 11.93 16.36 -6.02
N VAL A 74 12.53 15.46 -5.23
CA VAL A 74 13.99 15.48 -4.99
C VAL A 74 14.76 15.14 -6.26
N SER A 75 14.28 14.20 -7.08
CA SER A 75 14.93 13.83 -8.34
C SER A 75 15.01 14.97 -9.37
N GLN A 76 14.08 15.94 -9.33
CA GLN A 76 14.12 17.14 -10.17
C GLN A 76 15.21 18.13 -9.73
N THR A 77 15.58 18.10 -8.44
CA THR A 77 16.50 19.06 -7.83
C THR A 77 17.90 18.51 -7.52
N SER A 78 18.07 17.19 -7.61
CA SER A 78 19.26 16.47 -7.14
C SER A 78 19.69 15.40 -8.15
N THR A 79 20.68 14.57 -7.79
CA THR A 79 21.28 13.53 -8.64
C THR A 79 20.26 12.50 -9.15
N ARG A 80 20.51 11.93 -10.35
CA ARG A 80 19.68 10.88 -11.01
C ARG A 80 19.40 9.63 -10.15
N GLU A 81 20.11 9.43 -9.04
CA GLU A 81 19.93 8.28 -8.14
C GLU A 81 18.52 8.19 -7.56
N TYR A 82 17.91 9.31 -7.17
CA TYR A 82 16.54 9.32 -6.64
C TYR A 82 15.47 8.99 -7.70
N PHE A 83 15.79 9.19 -8.99
CA PHE A 83 14.93 8.74 -10.09
C PHE A 83 14.94 7.21 -10.21
N TYR A 84 16.10 6.56 -10.07
CA TYR A 84 16.17 5.10 -10.06
C TYR A 84 15.46 4.48 -8.84
N VAL A 85 15.56 5.11 -7.67
CA VAL A 85 14.78 4.71 -6.48
C VAL A 85 13.29 4.82 -6.76
N LEU A 86 12.82 5.90 -7.38
CA LEU A 86 11.42 6.05 -7.76
C LEU A 86 10.95 4.94 -8.72
N VAL A 87 11.74 4.61 -9.73
CA VAL A 87 11.42 3.52 -10.66
C VAL A 87 11.34 2.19 -9.91
N ASP A 88 12.31 1.89 -9.05
CA ASP A 88 12.35 0.67 -8.25
C ASP A 88 11.12 0.53 -7.32
N VAL A 89 10.75 1.61 -6.61
CA VAL A 89 9.52 1.71 -5.82
C VAL A 89 8.29 1.41 -6.67
N ALA A 90 8.18 2.06 -7.83
CA ALA A 90 7.02 1.94 -8.70
C ALA A 90 6.88 0.51 -9.25
N THR A 91 7.96 -0.11 -9.73
CA THR A 91 7.93 -1.48 -10.25
C THR A 91 7.63 -2.50 -9.15
N SER A 92 8.28 -2.38 -7.99
CA SER A 92 8.13 -3.35 -6.89
C SER A 92 6.76 -3.25 -6.19
N MET A 93 6.19 -2.05 -6.08
CA MET A 93 4.88 -1.84 -5.43
C MET A 93 3.70 -1.97 -6.39
N SER A 94 3.92 -1.89 -7.70
CA SER A 94 2.82 -2.00 -8.67
C SER A 94 1.92 -3.24 -8.47
N PRO A 95 2.42 -4.46 -8.20
CA PRO A 95 1.55 -5.61 -8.00
C PRO A 95 0.74 -5.49 -6.71
N THR A 96 1.36 -5.01 -5.63
CA THR A 96 0.72 -4.80 -4.33
C THR A 96 -0.37 -3.73 -4.41
N LEU A 97 -0.12 -2.63 -5.13
CA LEU A 97 -1.09 -1.58 -5.38
C LEU A 97 -2.30 -2.10 -6.16
N VAL A 98 -2.06 -2.91 -7.21
CA VAL A 98 -3.15 -3.53 -7.98
C VAL A 98 -4.01 -4.42 -7.07
N LEU A 99 -3.38 -5.28 -6.26
CA LEU A 99 -4.12 -6.14 -5.32
C LEU A 99 -4.88 -5.33 -4.26
N ALA A 100 -4.29 -4.24 -3.75
CA ALA A 100 -4.92 -3.35 -2.78
C ALA A 100 -6.16 -2.67 -3.37
N VAL A 101 -6.07 -2.21 -4.62
CA VAL A 101 -7.21 -1.65 -5.34
C VAL A 101 -8.31 -2.70 -5.54
N ILE A 102 -7.95 -3.93 -5.95
CA ILE A 102 -8.91 -5.02 -6.09
C ILE A 102 -9.60 -5.31 -4.75
N GLN A 103 -8.86 -5.37 -3.64
CA GLN A 103 -9.43 -5.58 -2.32
C GLN A 103 -10.43 -4.47 -1.94
N ILE A 104 -10.07 -3.20 -2.17
CA ILE A 104 -10.96 -2.06 -1.92
C ILE A 104 -12.24 -2.16 -2.77
N LEU A 105 -12.10 -2.50 -4.06
CA LEU A 105 -13.24 -2.71 -4.94
C LEU A 105 -14.13 -3.86 -4.45
N LEU A 106 -13.55 -4.97 -3.99
CA LEU A 106 -14.32 -6.09 -3.41
C LEU A 106 -15.00 -5.69 -2.10
N HIS A 107 -14.40 -4.82 -1.31
CA HIS A 107 -14.99 -4.35 -0.06
C HIS A 107 -16.22 -3.46 -0.30
N TYR A 108 -16.11 -2.48 -1.19
CA TYR A 108 -17.15 -1.45 -1.41
C TYR A 108 -18.12 -1.75 -2.54
N CYS A 109 -17.68 -2.43 -3.61
CA CYS A 109 -18.50 -2.67 -4.80
C CYS A 109 -19.18 -4.05 -4.80
N ARG A 110 -18.79 -4.97 -3.92
CA ARG A 110 -19.42 -6.30 -3.88
C ARG A 110 -20.74 -6.18 -3.13
N PRO A 111 -21.90 -6.35 -3.82
CA PRO A 111 -23.20 -6.25 -3.18
C PRO A 111 -23.22 -7.25 -2.01
N GLU A 112 -23.66 -6.78 -0.84
CA GLU A 112 -24.02 -7.69 0.24
C GLU A 112 -24.97 -8.71 -0.36
N ARG A 113 -24.54 -9.98 -0.39
CA ARG A 113 -25.41 -11.06 -0.82
C ARG A 113 -26.49 -11.15 0.26
N LYS A 114 -27.56 -10.35 0.12
CA LYS A 114 -28.84 -10.52 0.80
C LYS A 114 -29.28 -11.94 0.48
N GLY A 115 -28.99 -12.86 1.38
CA GLY A 115 -29.15 -14.28 1.11
C GLY A 115 -28.77 -15.12 2.32
N ASP A 116 -29.08 -14.64 3.53
CA ASP A 116 -29.28 -15.45 4.73
C ASP A 116 -30.54 -14.90 5.46
N ALA A 117 -31.59 -14.70 4.68
CA ALA A 117 -32.96 -14.67 5.17
C ALA A 117 -33.65 -15.90 4.58
N ALA A 118 -33.39 -17.06 5.20
CA ALA A 118 -34.17 -18.28 5.08
C ALA A 118 -34.00 -19.05 6.38
#